data_AF-A0A4V1UN43-F1
#
_entry.id   AF-A0A4V1UN43-F1
#
_cell.length_a   1.000
_cell.length_b   1.000
_cell.length_c   1.000
_cell.angle_alpha   90.00
_cell.angle_beta   90.00
_cell.angle_gamma   90.00
#
_symmetry.space_group_name_H-M   'P 1'
#
loop_
_entity.id
_entity.type
_entity.pdbx_description
1 polymer ?
#
loop_
_entity_poly.entity_id
_entity_poly.type
_entity_poly.pdbx_seq_one_letter_code
_entity_poly.pdbx_strand_id
1 'polypeptide(L)'
;MTMRELRVRLHRLGNPTFFEEDLIRQDERGVPELADFDRPLQHYIDMHRQWADYLGGNDFSEVVATRAYKARVYGTYGLIAKGEEAVPYALSLLTSKVSDYREDAAGILRAFEKHPEVVSALIRATEEETDLVALSALLVTLGRLKAREAIPVVARILREGNADTQWDAAEALGRISGKRFGSKPDRVAKALAWLEEQNL
;
A
#
# COMPACT_ATOMS: atom_id res chain seq x y z
N MET A 1 7.41 -15.32 31.27
CA MET A 1 7.99 -15.47 29.92
C MET A 1 7.13 -16.44 29.14
N THR A 2 6.52 -16.01 28.04
CA THR A 2 5.65 -16.86 27.19
C THR A 2 6.48 -17.79 26.29
N MET A 3 5.86 -18.86 25.75
CA MET A 3 6.54 -19.75 24.78
C MET A 3 6.99 -19.00 23.52
N ARG A 4 6.25 -17.97 23.12
CA ARG A 4 6.61 -17.05 22.03
C ARG A 4 7.88 -16.27 22.38
N GLU A 5 7.93 -15.65 23.56
CA GLU A 5 9.10 -14.91 24.05
C GLU A 5 10.36 -15.79 24.15
N LEU A 6 10.21 -17.05 24.62
CA LEU A 6 11.31 -18.00 24.69
C LEU A 6 11.84 -18.34 23.29
N ARG A 7 10.96 -18.58 22.31
CA ARG A 7 11.34 -18.88 20.92
C ARG A 7 12.07 -17.70 20.28
N VAL A 8 11.58 -16.46 20.45
CA VAL A 8 12.28 -15.25 19.98
C VAL A 8 13.68 -15.16 20.57
N ARG A 9 13.81 -15.37 21.89
CA ARG A 9 15.10 -15.29 22.59
C ARG A 9 16.10 -16.32 22.07
N LEU A 10 15.66 -17.56 21.83
CA LEU A 10 16.52 -18.63 21.33
C LEU A 10 17.02 -18.34 19.91
N HIS A 11 16.17 -17.83 19.01
CA HIS A 11 16.58 -17.50 17.64
C HIS A 11 17.48 -16.26 17.56
N ARG A 12 17.25 -15.23 18.39
CA ARG A 12 18.13 -14.05 18.44
C ARG A 12 19.57 -14.37 18.82
N LEU A 13 19.78 -15.36 19.68
CA LEU A 13 21.12 -15.80 20.07
C LEU A 13 21.91 -16.40 18.88
N GLY A 14 21.22 -16.82 17.82
CA GLY A 14 21.84 -17.34 16.59
C GLY A 14 21.71 -16.42 15.36
N ASN A 15 20.81 -15.44 15.37
CA ASN A 15 20.60 -14.49 14.27
C ASN A 15 20.14 -13.11 14.80
N PRO A 16 20.97 -12.06 14.74
CA PRO A 16 20.63 -10.74 15.26
C PRO A 16 19.53 -10.01 14.49
N THR A 17 19.15 -10.50 13.30
CA THR A 17 18.05 -9.95 12.47
C THR A 17 16.75 -10.75 12.58
N PHE A 18 16.68 -11.71 13.50
CA PHE A 18 15.44 -12.43 13.83
C PHE A 18 14.61 -11.68 14.87
N PHE A 19 13.33 -11.46 14.57
CA PHE A 19 12.42 -10.70 15.42
C PHE A 19 11.10 -11.44 15.69
N GLU A 20 10.23 -10.88 16.54
CA GLU A 20 8.96 -11.53 16.93
C GLU A 20 7.97 -11.61 15.75
N GLU A 21 8.11 -10.69 14.81
CA GLU A 21 7.35 -10.57 13.57
C GLU A 21 7.64 -11.73 12.61
N ASP A 22 8.83 -12.34 12.70
CA ASP A 22 9.21 -13.51 11.91
C ASP A 22 8.49 -14.80 12.37
N LEU A 23 7.72 -14.74 13.46
CA LEU A 23 6.93 -15.87 13.97
C LEU A 23 5.50 -15.92 13.43
N ILE A 24 5.07 -14.90 12.68
CA ILE A 24 3.74 -14.89 12.07
C ILE A 24 3.67 -15.99 11.02
N ARG A 25 2.65 -16.85 11.11
CA ARG A 25 2.46 -17.92 10.12
C ARG A 25 2.15 -17.32 8.76
N GLN A 26 2.57 -18.01 7.71
CA GLN A 26 2.37 -17.58 6.33
C GLN A 26 1.73 -18.72 5.53
N ASP A 27 0.92 -18.35 4.54
CA ASP A 27 0.39 -19.29 3.56
C ASP A 27 1.50 -19.75 2.57
N GLU A 28 1.15 -20.63 1.64
CA GLU A 28 2.08 -21.15 0.62
C GLU A 28 2.68 -20.08 -0.30
N ARG A 29 2.08 -18.89 -0.34
CA ARG A 29 2.54 -17.73 -1.14
C ARG A 29 3.35 -16.74 -0.29
N GLY A 30 3.60 -17.05 0.98
CA GLY A 30 4.29 -16.17 1.92
C GLY A 30 3.41 -15.05 2.47
N VAL A 31 2.09 -15.10 2.30
CA VAL A 31 1.17 -14.08 2.84
C VAL A 31 0.91 -14.38 4.33
N PRO A 32 1.07 -13.39 5.22
CA PRO A 32 0.81 -13.58 6.65
C PRO A 32 -0.64 -13.99 6.97
N GLU A 33 -0.79 -14.94 7.89
CA GLU A 33 -2.06 -15.36 8.48
C GLU A 33 -2.59 -14.24 9.38
N LEU A 34 -3.63 -13.53 8.93
CA LEU A 34 -4.16 -12.35 9.64
C LEU A 34 -4.67 -12.67 11.06
N ALA A 35 -5.04 -13.93 11.33
CA ALA A 35 -5.46 -14.39 12.65
C ALA A 35 -4.35 -14.32 13.72
N ASP A 36 -3.07 -14.28 13.31
CA ASP A 36 -1.92 -14.20 14.23
C ASP A 36 -1.63 -12.76 14.67
N PHE A 37 -2.36 -11.78 14.13
CA PHE A 37 -2.28 -10.38 14.52
C PHE A 37 -3.29 -10.08 15.64
N ASP A 38 -3.00 -10.58 16.84
CA ASP A 38 -3.87 -10.53 18.03
C ASP A 38 -3.69 -9.29 18.92
N ARG A 39 -2.72 -8.43 18.64
CA ARG A 39 -2.44 -7.23 19.43
C ARG A 39 -3.48 -6.11 19.18
N PRO A 40 -3.58 -5.11 20.08
CA PRO A 40 -4.45 -3.95 19.86
C PRO A 40 -4.00 -3.11 18.66
N LEU A 41 -4.92 -2.34 18.06
CA LEU A 41 -4.63 -1.46 16.91
C LEU A 41 -3.40 -0.55 17.13
N GLN A 42 -3.31 0.07 18.31
CA GLN A 42 -2.22 1.00 18.62
C GLN A 42 -0.84 0.34 18.49
N HIS A 43 -0.71 -0.94 18.82
CA HIS A 43 0.56 -1.66 18.67
C HIS A 43 1.01 -1.68 17.20
N TYR A 44 0.09 -1.94 16.26
CA TYR A 44 0.44 -1.98 14.84
C TYR A 44 0.73 -0.60 14.26
N ILE A 45 0.04 0.44 14.75
CA ILE A 45 0.36 1.83 14.43
C ILE A 45 1.78 2.17 14.88
N ASP A 46 2.15 1.81 16.11
CA ASP A 46 3.47 2.10 16.67
C ASP A 46 4.57 1.34 15.91
N MET A 47 4.33 0.08 15.55
CA MET A 47 5.25 -0.70 14.72
C MET A 47 5.42 -0.10 13.33
N HIS A 48 4.33 0.31 12.69
CA HIS A 48 4.35 0.94 11.37
C HIS A 48 5.12 2.28 11.37
N ARG A 49 4.97 3.08 12.44
CA ARG A 49 5.60 4.41 12.58
C ARG A 49 7.11 4.39 12.76
N GLN A 50 7.69 3.28 13.21
CA GLN A 50 9.15 3.16 13.39
C GLN A 50 9.94 3.41 12.10
N TRP A 51 9.32 3.25 10.93
CA TRP A 51 9.96 3.57 9.66
C TRP A 51 10.32 5.05 9.53
N ALA A 52 9.44 5.96 9.93
CA ALA A 52 9.73 7.39 9.93
C ALA A 52 10.84 7.74 10.92
N ASP A 53 10.86 7.10 12.09
CA ASP A 53 11.93 7.29 13.08
C ASP A 53 13.29 6.84 12.54
N TYR A 54 13.32 5.72 11.80
CA TYR A 54 14.52 5.26 11.10
C TYR A 54 14.99 6.27 10.03
N LEU A 55 14.09 6.74 9.17
CA LEU A 55 14.41 7.72 8.14
C LEU A 55 14.89 9.06 8.71
N GLY A 56 14.40 9.46 9.88
CA GLY A 56 14.82 10.68 10.59
C GLY A 56 16.01 10.48 11.53
N GLY A 57 16.52 9.25 11.66
CA GLY A 57 17.60 8.89 12.56
C GLY A 57 19.00 9.12 11.98
N ASN A 58 20.01 8.71 12.73
CA ASN A 58 21.42 8.82 12.35
C ASN A 58 22.12 7.45 12.19
N ASP A 59 21.43 6.33 12.44
CA ASP A 59 21.97 4.97 12.35
C ASP A 59 21.32 4.24 11.17
N PHE A 60 22.06 4.16 10.07
CA PHE A 60 21.68 3.48 8.84
C PHE A 60 22.33 2.10 8.70
N SER A 61 22.70 1.47 9.82
CA SER A 61 23.20 0.10 9.79
C SER A 61 22.14 -0.87 9.27
N GLU A 62 22.60 -1.94 8.60
CA GLU A 62 21.72 -2.97 8.02
C GLU A 62 20.74 -3.54 9.05
N VAL A 63 21.18 -3.70 10.30
CA VAL A 63 20.35 -4.25 11.38
C VAL A 63 19.19 -3.31 11.72
N VAL A 64 19.43 -2.00 11.82
CA VAL A 64 18.40 -1.01 12.13
C VAL A 64 17.44 -0.85 10.95
N ALA A 65 17.98 -0.75 9.73
CA ALA A 65 17.18 -0.69 8.51
C ALA A 65 16.26 -1.91 8.36
N THR A 66 16.81 -3.12 8.53
CA THR A 66 16.06 -4.38 8.46
C THR A 66 14.97 -4.43 9.51
N ARG A 67 15.25 -3.97 10.73
CA ARG A 67 14.27 -3.95 11.81
C ARG A 67 13.13 -2.98 11.51
N ALA A 68 13.43 -1.77 11.07
CA ALA A 68 12.43 -0.77 10.73
C ALA A 68 11.55 -1.22 9.56
N TYR A 69 12.16 -1.84 8.54
CA TYR A 69 11.43 -2.42 7.41
C TYR A 69 10.48 -3.54 7.86
N LYS A 70 10.97 -4.51 8.64
CA LYS A 70 10.15 -5.60 9.17
C LYS A 70 9.02 -5.09 10.07
N ALA A 71 9.29 -4.08 10.90
CA ALA A 71 8.30 -3.42 11.74
C ALA A 71 7.20 -2.74 10.91
N ARG A 72 7.57 -2.06 9.82
CA ARG A 72 6.63 -1.47 8.86
C ARG A 72 5.73 -2.53 8.24
N VAL A 73 6.31 -3.60 7.67
CA VAL A 73 5.56 -4.70 7.04
C VAL A 73 4.60 -5.36 8.04
N TYR A 74 5.08 -5.69 9.24
CA TYR A 74 4.25 -6.27 10.30
C TYR A 74 3.14 -5.31 10.74
N GLY A 75 3.45 -4.02 10.90
CA GLY A 75 2.46 -2.98 11.18
C GLY A 75 1.37 -2.92 10.10
N THR A 76 1.74 -2.90 8.82
CA THR A 76 0.81 -2.88 7.68
C THR A 76 -0.16 -4.06 7.70
N TYR A 77 0.31 -5.29 7.87
CA TYR A 77 -0.57 -6.46 7.95
C TYR A 77 -1.43 -6.46 9.21
N GLY A 78 -0.89 -5.98 10.33
CA GLY A 78 -1.65 -5.81 11.56
C GLY A 78 -2.79 -4.80 11.41
N LEU A 79 -2.54 -3.68 10.73
CA LEU A 79 -3.57 -2.69 10.40
C LEU A 79 -4.67 -3.30 9.53
N ILE A 80 -4.31 -4.09 8.51
CA ILE A 80 -5.29 -4.84 7.70
C ILE A 80 -6.10 -5.80 8.57
N ALA A 81 -5.44 -6.55 9.45
CA ALA A 81 -6.08 -7.51 10.36
C ALA A 81 -7.02 -6.85 11.39
N LYS A 82 -6.81 -5.58 11.73
CA LYS A 82 -7.72 -4.83 12.62
C LYS A 82 -9.01 -4.36 11.93
N GLY A 83 -9.12 -4.50 10.62
CA GLY A 83 -10.36 -4.18 9.92
C GLY A 83 -10.65 -2.67 9.88
N GLU A 84 -11.93 -2.32 9.95
CA GLU A 84 -12.40 -0.92 9.82
C GLU A 84 -11.81 0.02 10.89
N GLU A 85 -11.40 -0.49 12.06
CA GLU A 85 -10.77 0.31 13.11
C GLU A 85 -9.48 1.00 12.63
N ALA A 86 -8.78 0.40 11.66
CA ALA A 86 -7.55 0.95 11.10
C ALA A 86 -7.78 2.01 10.02
N VAL A 87 -9.01 2.15 9.49
CA VAL A 87 -9.30 3.05 8.36
C VAL A 87 -8.93 4.50 8.65
N PRO A 88 -9.26 5.11 9.81
CA PRO A 88 -8.86 6.48 10.11
C PRO A 88 -7.34 6.69 10.07
N TYR A 89 -6.57 5.73 10.58
CA TYR A 89 -5.11 5.80 10.51
C TYR A 89 -4.62 5.68 9.06
N ALA A 90 -5.13 4.70 8.30
CA ALA A 90 -4.74 4.51 6.91
C ALA A 90 -5.10 5.72 6.02
N LEU A 91 -6.25 6.37 6.26
CA LEU A 91 -6.61 7.63 5.59
C LEU A 91 -5.62 8.76 5.92
N SER A 92 -5.17 8.86 7.17
CA SER A 92 -4.19 9.88 7.56
C SER A 92 -2.83 9.73 6.87
N LEU A 93 -2.48 8.51 6.45
CA LEU A 93 -1.22 8.23 5.78
C LEU A 93 -1.19 8.76 4.33
N LEU A 94 -2.35 8.94 3.68
CA LEU A 94 -2.44 9.50 2.32
C LEU A 94 -1.84 10.90 2.19
N THR A 95 -1.77 11.66 3.29
CA THR A 95 -1.18 13.01 3.33
C THR A 95 0.20 13.03 4.01
N SER A 96 0.82 11.88 4.22
CA SER A 96 2.14 11.77 4.85
C SER A 96 3.21 12.46 3.99
N LYS A 97 4.20 13.07 4.66
CA LYS A 97 5.41 13.58 3.98
C LYS A 97 6.34 12.45 3.51
N VAL A 98 6.22 11.28 4.12
CA VAL A 98 6.97 10.06 3.77
C VAL A 98 6.19 9.33 2.68
N SER A 99 6.73 9.23 1.46
CA SER A 99 6.04 8.62 0.30
C SER A 99 5.71 7.15 0.52
N ASP A 100 6.61 6.41 1.16
CA ASP A 100 6.39 5.04 1.63
C ASP A 100 5.05 4.86 2.38
N TYR A 101 4.66 5.83 3.21
CA TYR A 101 3.39 5.77 3.93
C TYR A 101 2.18 6.04 3.03
N ARG A 102 2.32 6.86 1.99
CA ARG A 102 1.25 7.05 1.00
C ARG A 102 1.05 5.79 0.16
N GLU A 103 2.13 5.07 -0.14
CA GLU A 103 2.07 3.73 -0.74
C GLU A 103 1.36 2.73 0.18
N ASP A 104 1.76 2.66 1.46
CA ASP A 104 1.14 1.77 2.45
C ASP A 104 -0.36 2.08 2.62
N ALA A 105 -0.72 3.38 2.64
CA ALA A 105 -2.10 3.82 2.72
C ALA A 105 -2.94 3.19 1.60
N ALA A 106 -2.47 3.25 0.35
CA ALA A 106 -3.14 2.63 -0.78
C ALA A 106 -3.27 1.11 -0.58
N GLY A 107 -2.19 0.46 -0.15
CA GLY A 107 -2.16 -0.99 0.12
C GLY A 107 -3.15 -1.45 1.20
N ILE A 108 -3.24 -0.70 2.30
CA ILE A 108 -4.13 -0.98 3.44
C ILE A 108 -5.58 -0.68 3.06
N LEU A 109 -5.85 0.51 2.52
CA LEU A 109 -7.20 0.98 2.19
C LEU A 109 -7.86 0.13 1.11
N ARG A 110 -7.07 -0.55 0.27
CA ARG A 110 -7.58 -1.55 -0.69
C ARG A 110 -8.43 -2.63 -0.03
N ALA A 111 -8.18 -2.99 1.23
CA ALA A 111 -8.96 -3.99 1.96
C ALA A 111 -10.34 -3.47 2.40
N PHE A 112 -10.61 -2.17 2.28
CA PHE A 112 -11.76 -1.49 2.88
C PHE A 112 -12.62 -0.76 1.84
N GLU A 113 -12.86 -1.40 0.69
CA GLU A 113 -13.56 -0.81 -0.46
C GLU A 113 -14.96 -0.25 -0.15
N LYS A 114 -15.65 -0.83 0.84
CA LYS A 114 -17.02 -0.46 1.21
C LYS A 114 -17.09 0.75 2.14
N HIS A 115 -15.96 1.21 2.65
CA HIS A 115 -15.93 2.33 3.57
C HIS A 115 -16.14 3.64 2.78
N PRO A 116 -17.11 4.50 3.17
CA PRO A 116 -17.64 5.58 2.33
C PRO A 116 -16.59 6.63 1.92
N GLU A 117 -15.56 6.82 2.72
CA GLU A 117 -14.53 7.84 2.50
C GLU A 117 -13.31 7.35 1.71
N VAL A 118 -13.16 6.04 1.50
CA VAL A 118 -11.92 5.48 0.95
C VAL A 118 -11.69 5.91 -0.49
N VAL A 119 -12.71 5.79 -1.34
CA VAL A 119 -12.59 6.14 -2.77
C VAL A 119 -12.32 7.63 -2.95
N SER A 120 -13.04 8.50 -2.25
CA SER A 120 -12.86 9.96 -2.37
C SER A 120 -11.51 10.42 -1.84
N ALA A 121 -11.00 9.82 -0.76
CA ALA A 121 -9.68 10.11 -0.24
C ALA A 121 -8.56 9.64 -1.19
N LEU A 122 -8.69 8.43 -1.76
CA LEU A 122 -7.73 7.91 -2.74
C LEU A 122 -7.69 8.78 -4.01
N ILE A 123 -8.84 9.27 -4.49
CA ILE A 123 -8.91 10.18 -5.65
C ILE A 123 -8.12 11.46 -5.35
N ARG A 124 -8.42 12.13 -4.23
CA ARG A 124 -7.71 13.35 -3.82
C ARG A 124 -6.20 13.14 -3.69
N ALA A 125 -5.79 12.05 -3.04
CA ALA A 125 -4.38 11.71 -2.92
C ALA A 125 -3.72 11.52 -4.29
N THR A 126 -4.42 10.87 -5.23
CA THR A 126 -3.94 10.65 -6.61
C THR A 126 -3.80 11.97 -7.40
N GLU A 127 -4.65 12.97 -7.12
CA GLU A 127 -4.58 14.28 -7.78
C GLU A 127 -3.31 15.06 -7.39
N GLU A 128 -2.91 14.96 -6.13
CA GLU A 128 -1.81 15.72 -5.52
C GLU A 128 -0.46 14.97 -5.49
N GLU A 129 -0.47 13.68 -5.81
CA GLU A 129 0.72 12.83 -5.69
C GLU A 129 1.81 13.18 -6.72
N THR A 130 3.05 13.22 -6.23
CA THR A 130 4.25 13.55 -7.02
C THR A 130 5.29 12.43 -7.01
N ASP A 131 5.24 11.53 -6.03
CA ASP A 131 6.08 10.33 -5.98
C ASP A 131 5.52 9.25 -6.89
N LEU A 132 6.33 8.77 -7.84
CA LEU A 132 5.88 7.82 -8.87
C LEU A 132 5.49 6.45 -8.29
N VAL A 133 6.13 6.01 -7.20
CA VAL A 133 5.85 4.72 -6.57
C VAL A 133 4.53 4.77 -5.82
N ALA A 134 4.32 5.83 -5.02
CA ALA A 134 3.06 6.04 -4.33
C ALA A 134 1.90 6.25 -5.34
N LEU A 135 2.13 7.00 -6.43
CA LEU A 135 1.13 7.20 -7.49
C LEU A 135 0.73 5.88 -8.15
N SER A 136 1.71 5.01 -8.46
CA SER A 136 1.45 3.68 -9.00
C SER A 136 0.56 2.86 -8.06
N ALA A 137 0.87 2.87 -6.76
CA ALA A 137 0.07 2.15 -5.75
C ALA A 137 -1.37 2.69 -5.63
N LEU A 138 -1.55 4.02 -5.69
CA LEU A 138 -2.86 4.66 -5.69
C LEU A 138 -3.68 4.27 -6.94
N LEU A 139 -3.09 4.34 -8.14
CA LEU A 139 -3.73 3.93 -9.39
C LEU A 139 -4.11 2.45 -9.39
N VAL A 140 -3.20 1.57 -8.95
CA VAL A 140 -3.47 0.14 -8.81
C VAL A 140 -4.64 -0.10 -7.87
N THR A 141 -4.71 0.65 -6.76
CA THR A 141 -5.77 0.53 -5.77
C THR A 141 -7.11 0.98 -6.34
N LEU A 142 -7.19 2.19 -6.91
CA LEU A 142 -8.40 2.70 -7.58
C LEU A 142 -8.90 1.73 -8.66
N GLY A 143 -7.97 1.16 -9.45
CA GLY A 143 -8.27 0.12 -10.43
C GLY A 143 -8.90 -1.12 -9.80
N ARG A 144 -8.32 -1.66 -8.72
CA ARG A 144 -8.84 -2.85 -8.03
C ARG A 144 -10.19 -2.61 -7.36
N LEU A 145 -10.40 -1.41 -6.81
CA LEU A 145 -11.68 -0.97 -6.25
C LEU A 145 -12.74 -0.71 -7.33
N LYS A 146 -12.35 -0.70 -8.62
CA LYS A 146 -13.20 -0.33 -9.76
C LYS A 146 -13.89 1.03 -9.55
N ALA A 147 -13.18 1.97 -8.94
CA ALA A 147 -13.67 3.31 -8.61
C ALA A 147 -13.96 4.11 -9.89
N ARG A 148 -15.23 4.13 -10.32
CA ARG A 148 -15.64 4.85 -11.55
C ARG A 148 -15.49 6.35 -11.41
N GLU A 149 -15.65 6.85 -10.19
CA GLU A 149 -15.47 8.23 -9.81
C GLU A 149 -14.03 8.71 -10.04
N ALA A 150 -13.06 7.78 -10.12
CA ALA A 150 -11.65 8.10 -10.37
C ALA A 150 -11.31 8.26 -11.87
N ILE A 151 -12.24 8.02 -12.79
CA ILE A 151 -11.97 8.15 -14.23
C ILE A 151 -11.37 9.52 -14.59
N PRO A 152 -11.84 10.67 -14.07
CA PRO A 152 -11.25 11.97 -14.42
C PRO A 152 -9.77 12.10 -14.04
N VAL A 153 -9.38 11.74 -12.81
CA VAL A 153 -7.98 11.81 -12.38
C VAL A 153 -7.10 10.81 -13.14
N VAL A 154 -7.60 9.59 -13.39
CA VAL A 154 -6.91 8.57 -14.17
C VAL A 154 -6.72 9.02 -15.63
N ALA A 155 -7.73 9.65 -16.24
CA ALA A 155 -7.67 10.17 -17.61
C ALA A 155 -6.64 11.31 -17.74
N ARG A 156 -6.58 12.21 -16.75
CA ARG A 156 -5.55 13.25 -16.70
C ARG A 156 -4.14 12.65 -16.70
N ILE A 157 -3.88 11.70 -15.80
CA ILE A 157 -2.57 11.03 -15.69
C ILE A 157 -2.24 10.26 -16.98
N LEU A 158 -3.24 9.63 -17.60
CA LEU A 158 -3.06 8.94 -18.88
C LEU A 158 -2.63 9.87 -20.03
N ARG A 159 -3.06 11.14 -20.01
CA ARG A 159 -2.70 12.14 -21.03
C ARG A 159 -1.38 12.84 -20.73
N GLU A 160 -1.17 13.21 -19.48
CA GLU A 160 -0.11 14.15 -19.07
C GLU A 160 1.07 13.47 -18.37
N GLY A 161 0.91 12.20 -17.96
CA GLY A 161 1.93 11.43 -17.25
C GLY A 161 3.12 11.04 -18.12
N ASN A 162 4.15 10.51 -17.46
CA ASN A 162 5.28 9.85 -18.14
C ASN A 162 4.91 8.43 -18.58
N ALA A 163 5.78 7.77 -19.35
CA ALA A 163 5.51 6.45 -19.92
C ALA A 163 5.08 5.37 -18.90
N ASP A 164 5.62 5.40 -17.68
CA ASP A 164 5.28 4.43 -16.63
C ASP A 164 3.93 4.75 -15.99
N THR A 165 3.71 6.00 -15.59
CA THR A 165 2.43 6.45 -15.01
C THR A 165 1.26 6.40 -15.99
N GLN A 166 1.49 6.65 -17.28
CA GLN A 166 0.48 6.44 -18.32
C GLN A 166 0.10 4.98 -18.44
N TRP A 167 1.07 4.06 -18.31
CA TRP A 167 0.80 2.63 -18.37
C TRP A 167 -0.01 2.15 -17.17
N ASP A 168 0.32 2.63 -15.97
CA ASP A 168 -0.44 2.36 -14.74
C ASP A 168 -1.85 2.94 -14.82
N ALA A 169 -2.01 4.16 -15.33
CA ALA A 169 -3.31 4.79 -15.54
C ALA A 169 -4.15 4.00 -16.54
N ALA A 170 -3.56 3.54 -17.65
CA ALA A 170 -4.26 2.69 -18.61
C ALA A 170 -4.67 1.34 -18.00
N GLU A 171 -3.84 0.75 -17.13
CA GLU A 171 -4.21 -0.47 -16.39
C GLU A 171 -5.37 -0.22 -15.43
N ALA A 172 -5.29 0.85 -14.64
CA ALA A 172 -6.33 1.26 -13.71
C ALA A 172 -7.66 1.50 -14.45
N LEU A 173 -7.62 2.24 -15.56
CA LEU A 173 -8.79 2.49 -16.40
C LEU A 173 -9.39 1.21 -16.97
N GLY A 174 -8.55 0.27 -17.41
CA GLY A 174 -9.01 -1.04 -17.88
C GLY A 174 -9.76 -1.81 -16.79
N ARG A 175 -9.28 -1.78 -15.54
CA ARG A 175 -9.96 -2.41 -14.41
C ARG A 175 -11.27 -1.70 -14.04
N ILE A 176 -11.28 -0.37 -14.01
CA ILE A 176 -12.46 0.45 -13.70
C ILE A 176 -13.57 0.25 -14.75
N SER A 177 -13.19 0.23 -16.03
CA SER A 177 -14.14 0.09 -17.15
C SER A 177 -14.50 -1.35 -17.49
N GLY A 178 -13.75 -2.34 -16.96
CA GLY A 178 -13.86 -3.74 -17.37
C GLY A 178 -13.34 -4.02 -18.78
N LYS A 179 -12.52 -3.11 -19.35
CA LYS A 179 -11.95 -3.24 -20.69
C LYS A 179 -10.51 -3.78 -20.63
N ARG A 180 -10.13 -4.52 -21.67
CA ARG A 180 -8.75 -4.99 -21.85
C ARG A 180 -8.09 -4.19 -22.96
N PHE A 181 -7.26 -3.21 -22.60
CA PHE A 181 -6.53 -2.38 -23.56
C PHE A 181 -5.25 -3.05 -24.13
N GLY A 182 -4.89 -4.26 -23.69
CA GLY A 182 -3.76 -5.03 -24.23
C GLY A 182 -2.45 -4.87 -23.47
N SER A 183 -1.32 -5.21 -24.10
CA SER A 183 0.05 -5.10 -23.58
C SER A 183 0.78 -3.87 -24.15
N LYS A 184 2.03 -3.61 -23.70
CA LYS A 184 2.88 -2.56 -24.29
C LYS A 184 3.13 -2.84 -25.80
N PRO A 185 3.25 -1.82 -26.66
CA PRO A 185 3.04 -0.38 -26.38
C PRO A 185 1.57 0.09 -26.52
N ASP A 186 0.70 -0.69 -27.14
CA ASP A 186 -0.64 -0.25 -27.58
C ASP A 186 -1.61 0.16 -26.47
N ARG A 187 -1.37 -0.29 -25.22
CA ARG A 187 -2.31 -0.13 -24.11
C ARG A 187 -2.72 1.33 -23.88
N VAL A 188 -1.76 2.25 -23.89
CA VAL A 188 -2.01 3.67 -23.64
C VAL A 188 -2.85 4.27 -24.77
N ALA A 189 -2.46 4.02 -26.03
CA ALA A 189 -3.20 4.50 -27.19
C ALA A 189 -4.65 3.97 -27.23
N LYS A 190 -4.85 2.69 -26.91
CA LYS A 190 -6.19 2.08 -26.84
C LYS A 190 -7.03 2.63 -25.70
N ALA A 191 -6.41 2.94 -24.56
CA ALA A 191 -7.09 3.57 -23.43
C ALA A 191 -7.49 5.02 -23.74
N LEU A 192 -6.62 5.79 -24.42
CA LEU A 192 -6.91 7.15 -24.88
C LEU A 192 -8.05 7.16 -25.92
N ALA A 193 -7.99 6.30 -26.94
CA ALA A 193 -9.07 6.18 -27.92
C ALA A 193 -10.40 5.80 -27.26
N TRP A 194 -10.37 4.92 -26.25
CA TRP A 194 -11.58 4.58 -25.50
C TRP A 194 -12.16 5.77 -24.74
N LEU A 195 -11.33 6.63 -24.13
CA LEU A 195 -11.81 7.86 -23.48
C LEU A 195 -12.48 8.80 -24.48
N GLU A 196 -11.87 8.98 -25.66
CA GLU A 196 -12.44 9.79 -26.75
C GLU A 196 -13.81 9.25 -27.20
N GLU A 197 -13.96 7.93 -27.34
CA GLU A 197 -15.25 7.28 -27.65
C GLU A 197 -16.32 7.52 -26.57
N GLN A 198 -15.91 7.71 -25.31
CA GLN A 198 -16.83 8.02 -24.20
C GLN A 198 -17.09 9.52 -24.03
N ASN A 199 -16.45 10.40 -24.82
CA ASN A 199 -16.41 11.85 -24.62
C ASN A 199 -15.85 12.26 -23.24
N LEU A 200 -14.82 11.57 -22.75
CA LEU A 200 -14.12 11.82 -21.47
C LEU A 200 -12.65 12.17 -21.72
#